data_AF-A0A9D4Y8H6-F1
#
_entry.id   AF-A0A9D4Y8H6-F1
#
_cell.length_a   1.000
_cell.length_b   1.000
_cell.length_c   1.000
_cell.angle_alpha   90.00
_cell.angle_beta   90.00
_cell.angle_gamma   90.00
#
_symmetry.space_group_name_H-M   'P 1'
#
loop_
_entity.id
_entity.type
_entity.pdbx_description
1 polymer ?
#
loop_
_entity_poly.entity_id
_entity_poly.type
_entity_poly.pdbx_seq_one_letter_code
_entity_poly.pdbx_strand_id
1 'polypeptide(L)'
;MAVVSVFPDEKRQLLTTRSWDFIGFTQEVERQNYESDVIVGVIDSGVWPESKSFDDKGFSPPPAKWKGSCQAFDFTCNNKIIGAKFYPPLHHNALSSKDIESPRDSSGHGTHTASTVAGNSISMASMLGLAQGTARGGVPSARIAVYKVCWSDGCNEASILAAFDDAIKDGVDILSVSISESVSKTNIHFKDVLSVGSFHAMKHGVLTVLSAGNTGPYPKSLQNYQPWAIIVGASTLDRKFVTKVKTGNNIAYEGISLNTFDLKGKYYPIIYGGDAAKKRPGFDQDSSRNCLTNLMQEQAYIDMAISFPLPACYLQSKDVVKIHTYIRSTSFPTATIFKTIELKDSLARIVAFFSSRGLNNVTSEILKPDLIAPGVDIIASWSPISPISEIFSETRKLKFNIISGTSGAAAYIKSFHPTWSPAAIR
;
A
#
# COMPACT_ATOMS: atom_id res chain seq x y z
N MET A 1 -22.60 -2.55 38.86
CA MET A 1 -22.34 -1.86 37.59
C MET A 1 -21.15 -0.95 37.80
N ALA A 2 -19.98 -1.31 37.26
CA ALA A 2 -18.79 -0.49 37.36
C ALA A 2 -18.55 0.19 36.01
N VAL A 3 -18.57 1.52 36.01
CA VAL A 3 -18.21 2.34 34.85
C VAL A 3 -16.69 2.33 34.77
N VAL A 4 -16.14 1.72 33.70
CA VAL A 4 -14.69 1.51 33.53
C VAL A 4 -13.97 2.81 33.14
N SER A 5 -14.64 3.74 32.47
CA SER A 5 -14.22 5.15 32.35
C SER A 5 -15.34 6.02 31.78
N VAL A 6 -15.27 7.33 32.04
CA VAL A 6 -16.08 8.37 31.39
C VAL A 6 -15.10 9.39 30.82
N PHE A 7 -15.27 9.76 29.55
CA PHE A 7 -14.44 10.76 28.89
C PHE A 7 -15.27 11.99 28.52
N PRO A 8 -14.74 13.22 28.69
CA PRO A 8 -15.36 14.43 28.17
C PRO A 8 -15.50 14.39 26.64
N ASP A 9 -16.55 15.02 26.11
CA ASP A 9 -16.72 15.24 24.67
C ASP A 9 -15.74 16.34 24.22
N GLU A 10 -14.68 15.95 23.50
CA GLU A 10 -13.67 16.87 22.99
C GLU A 10 -13.78 17.04 21.48
N LYS A 11 -13.60 18.28 21.00
CA LYS A 11 -13.39 18.58 19.58
C LYS A 11 -12.13 17.89 19.09
N ARG A 12 -12.30 16.83 18.28
CA ARG A 12 -11.20 16.07 17.69
C ARG A 12 -10.55 16.85 16.55
N GLN A 13 -9.22 16.90 16.55
CA GLN A 13 -8.43 17.51 15.48
C GLN A 13 -8.34 16.57 14.26
N LEU A 14 -8.14 17.15 13.07
CA LEU A 14 -7.89 16.40 11.84
C LEU A 14 -6.56 15.63 11.97
N LEU A 15 -6.58 14.33 11.67
CA LEU A 15 -5.40 13.48 11.72
C LEU A 15 -4.54 13.72 10.48
N THR A 16 -3.47 14.50 10.61
CA THR A 16 -2.62 14.81 9.46
C THR A 16 -1.74 13.64 9.06
N THR A 17 -2.10 12.90 8.01
CA THR A 17 -1.40 11.69 7.46
C THR A 17 -0.57 10.91 8.48
N ARG A 18 -1.29 10.03 9.19
CA ARG A 18 -1.00 9.51 10.54
C ARG A 18 0.24 8.63 10.73
N SER A 19 0.74 7.93 9.71
CA SER A 19 1.67 6.79 9.87
C SER A 19 2.98 7.16 10.57
N TRP A 20 3.62 8.26 10.16
CA TRP A 20 4.89 8.72 10.75
C TRP A 20 4.72 9.23 12.18
N ASP A 21 3.70 10.05 12.44
CA ASP A 21 3.42 10.55 13.79
C ASP A 21 3.05 9.40 14.75
N PHE A 22 2.37 8.36 14.25
CA PHE A 22 2.00 7.18 15.03
C PHE A 22 3.19 6.38 15.54
N ILE A 23 4.30 6.33 14.77
CA ILE A 23 5.54 5.69 15.20
C ILE A 23 6.48 6.66 15.95
N GLY A 24 6.00 7.86 16.31
CA GLY A 24 6.79 8.87 17.01
C GLY A 24 7.75 9.66 16.11
N PHE A 25 7.63 9.52 14.78
CA PHE A 25 8.48 10.19 13.80
C PHE A 25 7.80 11.46 13.27
N THR A 26 7.81 12.50 14.10
CA THR A 26 7.11 13.78 13.86
C THR A 26 7.75 14.60 12.73
N GLN A 27 7.18 15.75 12.38
CA GLN A 27 7.74 16.59 11.30
C GLN A 27 9.06 17.25 11.65
N GLU A 28 9.34 17.36 12.94
CA GLU A 28 10.45 18.11 13.53
C GLU A 28 11.60 17.20 13.97
N VAL A 29 11.58 15.94 13.54
CA VAL A 29 12.69 15.00 13.78
C VAL A 29 14.00 15.58 13.26
N GLU A 30 15.08 15.33 14.00
CA GLU A 30 16.42 15.76 13.59
C GLU A 30 16.76 15.17 12.23
N ARG A 31 17.36 15.98 11.35
CA ARG A 31 17.82 15.52 10.03
C ARG A 31 19.23 16.01 9.77
N GLN A 32 20.02 15.14 9.18
CA GLN A 32 21.37 15.48 8.72
C GLN A 32 21.32 16.03 7.29
N ASN A 33 22.20 16.98 6.99
CA ASN A 33 22.34 17.51 5.62
C ASN A 33 22.65 16.38 4.61
N TYR A 34 23.36 15.34 5.07
CA TYR A 34 23.67 14.14 4.29
C TYR A 34 22.43 13.36 3.83
N GLU A 35 21.24 13.56 4.42
CA GLU A 35 19.99 12.97 3.92
C GLU A 35 19.76 13.32 2.45
N SER A 36 20.15 14.52 2.02
CA SER A 36 20.06 14.95 0.62
C SER A 36 21.04 14.27 -0.33
N ASP A 37 22.02 13.53 0.18
CA ASP A 37 22.96 12.72 -0.59
C ASP A 37 22.62 11.22 -0.55
N VAL A 38 21.61 10.83 0.22
CA VAL A 38 21.10 9.45 0.25
C VAL A 38 20.24 9.22 -1.00
N ILE A 39 20.53 8.14 -1.72
CA ILE A 39 19.82 7.73 -2.94
C ILE A 39 19.05 6.43 -2.64
N VAL A 40 17.73 6.51 -2.68
CA VAL A 40 16.84 5.36 -2.54
C VAL A 40 16.45 4.85 -3.92
N GLY A 41 16.88 3.63 -4.25
CA GLY A 41 16.40 2.91 -5.41
C GLY A 41 15.03 2.27 -5.13
N VAL A 42 14.06 2.50 -6.01
CA VAL A 42 12.71 1.93 -5.92
C VAL A 42 12.51 0.99 -7.11
N ILE A 43 12.44 -0.31 -6.84
CA ILE A 43 12.17 -1.35 -7.84
C ILE A 43 10.68 -1.71 -7.77
N ASP A 44 9.89 -1.23 -8.72
CA ASP A 44 8.42 -1.25 -8.65
C ASP A 44 7.76 -1.08 -10.06
N SER A 45 6.53 -0.55 -10.14
CA SER A 45 5.79 -0.27 -11.38
C SER A 45 6.15 1.06 -12.06
N GLY A 46 7.22 1.72 -11.61
CA GLY A 46 7.68 3.02 -12.10
C GLY A 46 7.33 4.16 -11.14
N VAL A 47 7.31 5.40 -11.65
CA VAL A 47 6.85 6.56 -10.88
C VAL A 47 6.05 7.55 -11.74
N TRP A 48 5.15 8.31 -11.14
CA TRP A 48 4.52 9.46 -11.77
C TRP A 48 5.28 10.76 -11.41
N PRO A 49 6.19 11.25 -12.28
CA PRO A 49 7.16 12.28 -11.91
C PRO A 49 6.52 13.66 -11.65
N GLU A 50 5.35 13.95 -12.23
CA GLU A 50 4.65 15.22 -12.03
C GLU A 50 3.88 15.28 -10.69
N SER A 51 3.96 14.25 -9.84
CA SER A 51 3.41 14.35 -8.49
C SER A 51 4.18 15.40 -7.69
N LYS A 52 3.45 16.22 -6.93
CA LYS A 52 4.06 17.22 -6.03
C LYS A 52 5.01 16.59 -5.00
N SER A 53 4.78 15.33 -4.63
CA SER A 53 5.70 14.59 -3.73
C SER A 53 7.11 14.44 -4.31
N PHE A 54 7.30 14.68 -5.61
CA PHE A 54 8.59 14.55 -6.29
C PHE A 54 9.08 15.85 -6.94
N ASP A 55 8.51 16.99 -6.54
CA ASP A 55 9.02 18.31 -6.91
C ASP A 55 10.46 18.47 -6.38
N ASP A 56 11.32 19.15 -7.13
CA ASP A 56 12.73 19.28 -6.81
C ASP A 56 13.11 20.69 -6.36
N LYS A 57 12.13 21.55 -6.04
CA LYS A 57 12.40 22.88 -5.52
C LYS A 57 13.20 22.78 -4.22
N GLY A 58 14.38 23.40 -4.22
CA GLY A 58 15.29 23.42 -3.07
C GLY A 58 16.29 22.26 -3.06
N PHE A 59 16.26 21.36 -4.05
CA PHE A 59 17.27 20.32 -4.18
C PHE A 59 18.49 20.84 -4.96
N SER A 60 19.68 20.52 -4.47
CA SER A 60 20.94 20.70 -5.20
C SER A 60 21.04 19.70 -6.37
N PRO A 61 22.01 19.82 -7.29
CA PRO A 61 22.25 18.79 -8.30
C PRO A 61 22.44 17.37 -7.70
N PRO A 62 22.23 16.29 -8.48
CA PRO A 62 22.41 14.93 -7.98
C PRO A 62 23.81 14.70 -7.39
N PRO A 63 23.95 13.86 -6.34
CA PRO A 63 25.24 13.61 -5.70
C PRO A 63 26.28 13.10 -6.70
N ALA A 64 27.54 13.53 -6.57
CA ALA A 64 28.61 13.18 -7.52
C ALA A 64 28.88 11.66 -7.63
N LYS A 65 28.48 10.87 -6.63
CA LYS A 65 28.57 9.40 -6.64
C LYS A 65 27.56 8.73 -7.59
N TRP A 66 26.49 9.45 -7.97
CA TRP A 66 25.41 8.94 -8.79
C TRP A 66 25.90 8.71 -10.23
N LYS A 67 25.66 7.50 -10.74
CA LYS A 67 26.07 7.08 -12.09
C LYS A 67 24.92 6.64 -12.98
N GLY A 68 23.70 6.65 -12.45
CA GLY A 68 22.52 6.24 -13.20
C GLY A 68 22.08 7.27 -14.23
N SER A 69 21.12 6.86 -15.03
CA SER A 69 20.62 7.63 -16.16
C SER A 69 19.10 7.81 -16.11
N CYS A 70 18.60 8.71 -16.94
CA CYS A 70 17.18 8.88 -17.17
C CYS A 70 16.83 8.38 -18.57
N GLN A 71 16.13 7.25 -18.68
CA GLN A 71 15.64 6.72 -19.95
C GLN A 71 14.39 7.52 -20.36
N ALA A 72 14.54 8.40 -21.36
CA ALA A 72 13.56 9.42 -21.70
C ALA A 72 13.14 9.33 -23.17
N PHE A 73 11.86 9.00 -23.40
CA PHE A 73 11.15 9.41 -24.63
C PHE A 73 9.99 10.36 -24.27
N ASP A 74 9.36 10.20 -23.09
CA ASP A 74 8.31 11.09 -22.51
C ASP A 74 8.37 11.14 -20.95
N PHE A 75 9.58 11.09 -20.40
CA PHE A 75 9.85 11.08 -18.97
C PHE A 75 11.05 11.98 -18.67
N THR A 76 10.89 12.90 -17.71
CA THR A 76 11.97 13.83 -17.34
C THR A 76 12.32 13.63 -15.88
N CYS A 77 13.58 13.28 -15.62
CA CYS A 77 14.17 13.29 -14.29
C CYS A 77 14.45 14.72 -13.84
N ASN A 78 14.50 14.93 -12.53
CA ASN A 78 14.79 16.22 -11.90
C ASN A 78 15.78 16.01 -10.75
N ASN A 79 15.99 17.01 -9.89
CA ASN A 79 16.90 16.83 -8.76
C ASN A 79 16.33 15.96 -7.63
N LYS A 80 15.04 15.60 -7.66
CA LYS A 80 14.41 14.70 -6.69
C LYS A 80 14.41 13.24 -7.18
N ILE A 81 13.84 13.00 -8.36
CA ILE A 81 13.94 11.76 -9.13
C ILE A 81 15.14 11.90 -10.06
N ILE A 82 16.31 11.44 -9.62
CA ILE A 82 17.59 11.64 -10.30
C ILE A 82 17.90 10.57 -11.35
N GLY A 83 17.12 9.49 -11.35
CA GLY A 83 17.29 8.34 -12.23
C GLY A 83 15.98 7.63 -12.48
N ALA A 84 15.80 7.15 -13.71
CA ALA A 84 14.61 6.40 -14.08
C ALA A 84 14.94 5.45 -15.24
N LYS A 85 14.81 4.16 -14.98
CA LYS A 85 14.97 3.08 -15.96
C LYS A 85 13.70 2.21 -16.00
N PHE A 86 13.43 1.59 -17.13
CA PHE A 86 12.40 0.58 -17.27
C PHE A 86 12.93 -0.63 -18.01
N TYR A 87 12.37 -1.79 -17.67
CA TYR A 87 12.77 -3.08 -18.22
C TYR A 87 11.54 -3.70 -18.86
N PRO A 88 11.41 -3.65 -20.20
CA PRO A 88 10.21 -4.09 -20.91
C PRO A 88 9.95 -5.58 -20.66
N PRO A 89 8.67 -6.03 -20.73
CA PRO A 89 8.35 -7.44 -20.60
C PRO A 89 8.98 -8.25 -21.75
N LEU A 90 9.36 -9.50 -21.48
CA LEU A 90 10.04 -10.38 -22.45
C LEU A 90 9.18 -10.72 -23.68
N HIS A 91 7.87 -10.53 -23.59
CA HIS A 91 6.95 -10.73 -24.69
C HIS A 91 6.32 -9.38 -25.06
N HIS A 92 6.74 -8.76 -26.18
CA HIS A 92 6.20 -7.46 -26.64
C HIS A 92 4.66 -7.46 -26.83
N ASN A 93 4.06 -8.63 -27.08
CA ASN A 93 2.60 -8.79 -27.18
C ASN A 93 1.88 -8.87 -25.81
N ALA A 94 2.62 -8.83 -24.69
CA ALA A 94 2.07 -8.86 -23.33
C ALA A 94 1.76 -7.46 -22.77
N LEU A 95 2.19 -6.40 -23.45
CA LEU A 95 1.85 -5.03 -23.06
C LEU A 95 0.37 -4.79 -23.33
N SER A 96 -0.38 -4.54 -22.25
CA SER A 96 -1.77 -4.11 -22.35
C SER A 96 -1.84 -2.67 -22.86
N SER A 97 -3.02 -2.23 -23.29
CA SER A 97 -3.27 -0.82 -23.60
C SER A 97 -3.09 0.13 -22.39
N LYS A 98 -2.86 -0.40 -21.19
CA LYS A 98 -2.58 0.36 -19.97
C LYS A 98 -1.08 0.51 -19.71
N ASP A 99 -0.23 -0.23 -20.41
CA ASP A 99 1.21 -0.18 -20.21
C ASP A 99 1.83 0.97 -21.04
N ILE A 100 2.79 1.66 -20.42
CA ILE A 100 3.54 2.74 -21.03
C ILE A 100 5.00 2.31 -21.06
N GLU A 101 5.58 2.17 -22.26
CA GLU A 101 6.99 1.84 -22.48
C GLU A 101 7.92 3.01 -22.08
N SER A 102 7.89 3.36 -20.80
CA SER A 102 8.75 4.32 -20.15
C SER A 102 8.78 4.04 -18.65
N PRO A 103 9.65 4.70 -17.86
CA PRO A 103 9.63 4.59 -16.39
C PRO A 103 8.35 5.14 -15.73
N ARG A 104 7.42 5.70 -16.51
CA ARG A 104 6.15 6.25 -16.04
C ARG A 104 5.27 5.15 -15.44
N ASP A 105 4.71 5.47 -14.27
CA ASP A 105 3.80 4.58 -13.55
C ASP A 105 2.36 4.69 -14.05
N SER A 106 1.88 3.62 -14.67
CA SER A 106 0.47 3.46 -15.08
C SER A 106 -0.36 2.64 -14.09
N SER A 107 0.28 2.04 -13.08
CA SER A 107 -0.39 1.24 -12.03
C SER A 107 -0.71 2.08 -10.79
N GLY A 108 0.18 2.98 -10.39
CA GLY A 108 0.06 3.81 -9.18
C GLY A 108 0.83 3.24 -7.98
N HIS A 109 1.12 1.94 -7.96
CA HIS A 109 1.81 1.28 -6.85
C HIS A 109 3.21 1.87 -6.61
N GLY A 110 4.05 1.98 -7.64
CA GLY A 110 5.39 2.55 -7.53
C GLY A 110 5.41 4.02 -7.12
N THR A 111 4.44 4.82 -7.59
CA THR A 111 4.25 6.21 -7.11
C THR A 111 3.91 6.27 -5.63
N HIS A 112 3.08 5.34 -5.16
CA HIS A 112 2.67 5.25 -3.75
C HIS A 112 3.83 4.83 -2.86
N THR A 113 4.57 3.79 -3.23
CA THR A 113 5.71 3.29 -2.47
C THR A 113 6.86 4.30 -2.46
N ALA A 114 7.21 4.90 -3.60
CA ALA A 114 8.26 5.91 -3.69
C ALA A 114 7.96 7.16 -2.84
N SER A 115 6.71 7.64 -2.86
CA SER A 115 6.30 8.79 -2.04
C SER A 115 6.18 8.46 -0.55
N THR A 116 5.88 7.21 -0.20
CA THR A 116 5.92 6.74 1.20
C THR A 116 7.35 6.69 1.74
N VAL A 117 8.34 6.33 0.92
CA VAL A 117 9.74 6.29 1.38
C VAL A 117 10.37 7.68 1.42
N ALA A 118 10.24 8.46 0.33
CA ALA A 118 10.98 9.70 0.15
C ALA A 118 10.14 10.84 -0.45
N GLY A 119 8.80 10.82 -0.34
CA GLY A 119 7.98 11.93 -0.84
C GLY A 119 8.20 13.22 -0.04
N ASN A 120 8.17 14.36 -0.74
CA ASN A 120 8.14 15.68 -0.10
C ASN A 120 6.89 15.85 0.79
N SER A 121 6.98 16.77 1.74
CA SER A 121 5.86 17.17 2.59
C SER A 121 4.79 17.93 1.79
N ILE A 122 3.62 17.32 1.60
CA ILE A 122 2.47 17.90 0.92
C ILE A 122 1.35 18.15 1.92
N SER A 123 1.07 19.42 2.20
CA SER A 123 -0.07 19.81 3.04
C SER A 123 -1.41 19.55 2.34
N MET A 124 -2.45 19.31 3.14
CA MET A 124 -3.82 19.04 2.69
C MET A 124 -3.97 17.85 1.72
N ALA A 125 -3.02 16.91 1.73
CA ALA A 125 -3.17 15.63 1.06
C ALA A 125 -4.39 14.88 1.63
N SER A 126 -5.27 14.39 0.76
CA SER A 126 -6.44 13.61 1.15
C SER A 126 -6.94 12.78 -0.02
N MET A 127 -7.65 11.69 0.29
CA MET A 127 -8.44 10.93 -0.68
C MET A 127 -9.90 11.37 -0.58
N LEU A 128 -10.29 12.42 -1.31
CA LEU A 128 -11.65 13.00 -1.27
C LEU A 128 -12.11 13.40 0.15
N GLY A 129 -11.18 13.97 0.92
CA GLY A 129 -11.39 14.39 2.32
C GLY A 129 -11.06 13.32 3.36
N LEU A 130 -10.78 12.07 2.97
CA LEU A 130 -10.28 11.03 3.87
C LEU A 130 -8.76 11.18 4.08
N ALA A 131 -8.29 10.91 5.30
CA ALA A 131 -6.91 11.03 5.77
C ALA A 131 -6.29 12.41 5.53
N GLN A 132 -7.07 13.48 5.71
CA GLN A 132 -6.62 14.83 5.39
C GLN A 132 -5.43 15.30 6.25
N GLY A 133 -4.32 15.66 5.60
CA GLY A 133 -3.24 16.45 6.21
C GLY A 133 -1.91 16.43 5.45
N THR A 134 -0.78 16.30 6.14
CA THR A 134 0.56 16.53 5.56
C THR A 134 1.28 15.24 5.13
N ALA A 135 0.96 14.71 3.96
CA ALA A 135 1.64 13.51 3.44
C ALA A 135 3.13 13.76 3.27
N ARG A 136 3.98 12.84 3.74
CA ARG A 136 5.44 12.87 3.51
C ARG A 136 6.05 11.48 3.55
N GLY A 137 7.24 11.34 2.97
CA GLY A 137 8.08 10.16 3.15
C GLY A 137 8.87 10.18 4.46
N GLY A 138 9.55 9.07 4.76
CA GLY A 138 10.45 8.98 5.91
C GLY A 138 11.70 9.85 5.76
N VAL A 139 12.21 9.95 4.53
CA VAL A 139 13.36 10.80 4.16
C VAL A 139 13.00 11.78 3.03
N PRO A 140 12.24 12.86 3.33
CA PRO A 140 11.79 13.81 2.31
C PRO A 140 12.94 14.47 1.53
N SER A 141 14.15 14.58 2.07
CA SER A 141 15.29 15.17 1.36
C SER A 141 16.09 14.16 0.53
N ALA A 142 15.88 12.86 0.67
CA ALA A 142 16.61 11.85 -0.10
C ALA A 142 16.26 11.87 -1.60
N ARG A 143 17.19 11.40 -2.44
CA ARG A 143 17.00 11.23 -3.88
C ARG A 143 16.29 9.91 -4.17
N ILE A 144 15.56 9.88 -5.28
CA ILE A 144 14.86 8.69 -5.75
C ILE A 144 15.46 8.26 -7.09
N ALA A 145 15.79 6.97 -7.21
CA ALA A 145 16.12 6.33 -8.47
C ALA A 145 15.09 5.23 -8.76
N VAL A 146 14.46 5.26 -9.92
CA VAL A 146 13.32 4.39 -10.23
C VAL A 146 13.71 3.32 -11.22
N TYR A 147 13.34 2.07 -10.91
CA TYR A 147 13.59 0.90 -11.74
C TYR A 147 12.26 0.18 -11.97
N LYS A 148 11.62 0.47 -13.09
CA LYS A 148 10.32 -0.12 -13.45
C LYS A 148 10.49 -1.53 -13.99
N VAL A 149 10.05 -2.52 -13.23
CA VAL A 149 10.11 -3.96 -13.59
C VAL A 149 8.74 -4.62 -13.62
N CYS A 150 7.73 -3.96 -13.06
CA CYS A 150 6.36 -4.44 -13.00
C CYS A 150 5.48 -3.76 -14.05
N TRP A 151 4.67 -4.57 -14.72
CA TRP A 151 3.75 -4.24 -15.80
C TRP A 151 2.38 -4.84 -15.48
N SER A 152 1.40 -4.65 -16.37
CA SER A 152 0.05 -5.20 -16.17
C SER A 152 -0.02 -6.73 -16.09
N ASP A 153 0.96 -7.45 -16.64
CA ASP A 153 1.09 -8.91 -16.61
C ASP A 153 1.94 -9.44 -15.44
N GLY A 154 2.50 -8.53 -14.63
CA GLY A 154 3.31 -8.84 -13.46
C GLY A 154 4.72 -8.29 -13.53
N CYS A 155 5.62 -8.84 -12.71
CA CYS A 155 7.02 -8.41 -12.61
C CYS A 155 7.92 -9.55 -13.09
N ASN A 156 8.62 -9.34 -14.21
CA ASN A 156 9.42 -10.40 -14.81
C ASN A 156 10.74 -10.62 -14.03
N GLU A 157 11.09 -11.88 -13.79
CA GLU A 157 12.28 -12.28 -13.03
C GLU A 157 13.58 -11.72 -13.62
N ALA A 158 13.73 -11.74 -14.95
CA ALA A 158 14.93 -11.21 -15.62
C ALA A 158 15.02 -9.69 -15.48
N SER A 159 13.89 -8.98 -15.58
CA SER A 159 13.80 -7.54 -15.38
C SER A 159 14.15 -7.14 -13.95
N ILE A 160 13.71 -7.92 -12.95
CA ILE A 160 14.08 -7.71 -11.54
C ILE A 160 15.60 -7.82 -11.36
N LEU A 161 16.22 -8.88 -11.87
CA LEU A 161 17.69 -9.04 -11.75
C LEU A 161 18.46 -7.92 -12.45
N ALA A 162 18.03 -7.52 -13.66
CA ALA A 162 18.64 -6.42 -14.39
C ALA A 162 18.53 -5.09 -13.61
N ALA A 163 17.39 -4.82 -12.98
CA ALA A 163 17.19 -3.67 -12.12
C ALA A 163 18.10 -3.67 -10.89
N PHE A 164 18.31 -4.81 -10.24
CA PHE A 164 19.27 -4.92 -9.14
C PHE A 164 20.70 -4.59 -9.59
N ASP A 165 21.16 -5.18 -10.70
CA ASP A 165 22.51 -4.95 -11.23
C ASP A 165 22.74 -3.47 -11.57
N ASP A 166 21.79 -2.88 -12.30
CA ASP A 166 21.83 -1.46 -12.63
C ASP A 166 21.78 -0.58 -11.38
N ALA A 167 20.92 -0.86 -10.40
CA ALA A 167 20.81 -0.05 -9.20
C ALA A 167 22.10 -0.06 -8.37
N ILE A 168 22.73 -1.23 -8.22
CA ILE A 168 24.03 -1.37 -7.55
C ILE A 168 25.10 -0.57 -8.30
N LYS A 169 25.15 -0.69 -9.63
CA LYS A 169 26.12 0.01 -10.48
C LYS A 169 25.93 1.53 -10.48
N ASP A 170 24.67 1.98 -10.46
CA ASP A 170 24.29 3.38 -10.45
C ASP A 170 24.64 4.08 -9.13
N GLY A 171 24.85 3.31 -8.05
CA GLY A 171 25.30 3.80 -6.76
C GLY A 171 24.18 4.18 -5.80
N VAL A 172 23.05 3.45 -5.82
CA VAL A 172 22.01 3.61 -4.79
C VAL A 172 22.53 3.20 -3.41
N ASP A 173 22.05 3.83 -2.35
CA ASP A 173 22.45 3.50 -0.97
C ASP A 173 21.54 2.43 -0.35
N ILE A 174 20.25 2.47 -0.68
CA ILE A 174 19.22 1.55 -0.19
C ILE A 174 18.26 1.22 -1.33
N LEU A 175 17.79 -0.03 -1.34
CA LEU A 175 16.74 -0.52 -2.23
C LEU A 175 15.44 -0.74 -1.45
N SER A 176 14.37 -0.14 -1.93
CA SER A 176 13.00 -0.40 -1.50
C SER A 176 12.29 -1.21 -2.57
N VAL A 177 11.92 -2.45 -2.24
CA VAL A 177 11.38 -3.41 -3.20
C VAL A 177 10.09 -3.99 -2.64
N SER A 178 8.96 -3.52 -3.14
CA SER A 178 7.62 -3.95 -2.69
C SER A 178 7.05 -5.01 -3.63
N ILE A 179 7.87 -6.03 -3.93
CA ILE A 179 7.56 -7.13 -4.85
C ILE A 179 7.72 -8.45 -4.08
N SER A 180 6.88 -9.42 -4.39
CA SER A 180 6.89 -10.75 -3.78
C SER A 180 6.52 -11.82 -4.80
N GLU A 181 7.06 -13.03 -4.67
CA GLU A 181 6.72 -14.15 -5.56
C GLU A 181 5.29 -14.66 -5.27
N SER A 182 4.46 -14.85 -6.30
CA SER A 182 3.05 -15.25 -6.16
C SER A 182 2.88 -16.69 -5.62
N VAL A 183 3.91 -17.54 -5.73
CA VAL A 183 3.89 -18.93 -5.25
C VAL A 183 5.14 -19.17 -4.41
N SER A 184 4.95 -19.58 -3.15
CA SER A 184 6.04 -20.09 -2.30
C SER A 184 6.52 -21.43 -2.89
N LYS A 185 7.39 -21.36 -3.91
CA LYS A 185 8.15 -22.53 -4.34
C LYS A 185 9.08 -22.92 -3.20
N THR A 186 9.35 -24.21 -3.05
CA THR A 186 10.42 -24.74 -2.18
C THR A 186 11.78 -24.30 -2.74
N ASN A 187 12.09 -23.01 -2.64
CA ASN A 187 13.19 -22.40 -3.37
C ASN A 187 14.35 -22.12 -2.42
N ILE A 188 15.42 -22.88 -2.64
CA ILE A 188 16.77 -22.56 -2.21
C ILE A 188 17.06 -21.11 -2.60
N HIS A 189 17.73 -20.34 -1.73
CA HIS A 189 18.06 -18.92 -1.94
C HIS A 189 18.61 -18.55 -3.33
N PHE A 190 19.26 -19.49 -4.02
CA PHE A 190 19.85 -19.28 -5.36
C PHE A 190 18.89 -19.49 -6.53
N LYS A 191 17.61 -19.81 -6.27
CA LYS A 191 16.55 -19.94 -7.27
C LYS A 191 15.48 -18.84 -7.17
N ASP A 192 15.63 -17.93 -6.21
CA ASP A 192 14.77 -16.76 -6.04
C ASP A 192 15.52 -15.51 -6.49
N VAL A 193 14.94 -14.76 -7.42
CA VAL A 193 15.59 -13.58 -8.03
C VAL A 193 15.72 -12.42 -7.05
N LEU A 194 14.76 -12.27 -6.13
CA LEU A 194 14.84 -11.24 -5.08
C LEU A 194 15.97 -11.57 -4.10
N SER A 195 16.17 -12.85 -3.79
CA SER A 195 17.26 -13.38 -2.99
C SER A 195 18.62 -13.17 -3.66
N VAL A 196 18.78 -13.56 -4.93
CA VAL A 196 20.02 -13.33 -5.67
C VAL A 196 20.32 -11.83 -5.78
N GLY A 197 19.36 -11.01 -6.25
CA GLY A 197 19.56 -9.58 -6.40
C GLY A 197 19.92 -8.87 -5.09
N SER A 198 19.18 -9.14 -4.01
CA SER A 198 19.45 -8.56 -2.69
C SER A 198 20.77 -9.06 -2.07
N PHE A 199 21.22 -10.28 -2.38
CA PHE A 199 22.52 -10.78 -1.94
C PHE A 199 23.65 -9.98 -2.58
N HIS A 200 23.57 -9.74 -3.89
CA HIS A 200 24.54 -8.90 -4.60
C HIS A 200 24.50 -7.46 -4.10
N ALA A 201 23.31 -6.90 -3.81
CA ALA A 201 23.18 -5.59 -3.20
C ALA A 201 23.90 -5.50 -1.85
N MET A 202 23.64 -6.47 -0.95
CA MET A 202 24.29 -6.58 0.37
C MET A 202 25.82 -6.64 0.23
N LYS A 203 26.34 -7.48 -0.69
CA LYS A 203 27.78 -7.61 -0.94
C LYS A 203 28.44 -6.29 -1.37
N HIS A 204 27.68 -5.41 -2.03
CA HIS A 204 28.12 -4.09 -2.47
C HIS A 204 27.75 -2.97 -1.49
N GLY A 205 27.33 -3.31 -0.26
CA GLY A 205 27.03 -2.33 0.78
C GLY A 205 25.67 -1.64 0.64
N VAL A 206 24.78 -2.18 -0.20
CA VAL A 206 23.44 -1.66 -0.46
C VAL A 206 22.41 -2.49 0.32
N LEU A 207 21.69 -1.86 1.24
CA LEU A 207 20.64 -2.52 2.02
C LEU A 207 19.38 -2.69 1.16
N THR A 208 18.79 -3.89 1.17
CA THR A 208 17.48 -4.12 0.52
C THR A 208 16.40 -4.30 1.58
N VAL A 209 15.31 -3.55 1.44
CA VAL A 209 14.08 -3.66 2.23
C VAL A 209 13.00 -4.28 1.35
N LEU A 210 12.47 -5.42 1.79
CA LEU A 210 11.47 -6.22 1.10
C LEU A 210 10.18 -6.32 1.94
N SER A 211 9.06 -6.48 1.24
CA SER A 211 7.78 -6.82 1.86
C SER A 211 7.76 -8.24 2.39
N ALA A 212 7.09 -8.52 3.51
CA ALA A 212 6.86 -9.91 3.96
C ALA A 212 5.95 -10.69 3.00
N GLY A 213 5.07 -9.97 2.30
CA GLY A 213 4.03 -10.51 1.43
C GLY A 213 2.63 -10.40 2.03
N ASN A 214 1.60 -10.66 1.21
CA ASN A 214 0.19 -10.44 1.55
C ASN A 214 -0.66 -11.74 1.59
N THR A 215 -0.05 -12.89 1.85
CA THR A 215 -0.73 -14.21 1.85
C THR A 215 -0.99 -14.79 3.26
N GLY A 216 -0.91 -13.95 4.29
CA GLY A 216 -1.34 -14.29 5.65
C GLY A 216 -2.84 -14.61 5.75
N PRO A 217 -3.35 -15.01 6.94
CA PRO A 217 -2.67 -15.00 8.24
C PRO A 217 -2.02 -16.34 8.62
N TYR A 218 -2.05 -17.33 7.73
CA TYR A 218 -1.57 -18.67 8.06
C TYR A 218 -0.06 -18.70 8.30
N PRO A 219 0.45 -19.53 9.23
CA PRO A 219 1.89 -19.75 9.37
C PRO A 219 2.53 -20.17 8.06
N LYS A 220 3.81 -19.86 7.88
CA LYS A 220 4.63 -20.20 6.69
C LYS A 220 4.13 -19.59 5.38
N SER A 221 3.53 -18.41 5.46
CA SER A 221 3.04 -17.64 4.30
C SER A 221 4.04 -16.60 3.78
N LEU A 222 5.23 -16.47 4.39
CA LEU A 222 6.27 -15.54 3.91
C LEU A 222 6.58 -15.78 2.43
N GLN A 223 6.58 -14.68 1.67
CA GLN A 223 6.99 -14.68 0.26
C GLN A 223 8.44 -14.22 0.11
N ASN A 224 8.93 -13.38 1.02
CA ASN A 224 10.33 -12.99 1.15
C ASN A 224 10.91 -13.45 2.49
N TYR A 225 12.13 -13.97 2.49
CA TYR A 225 12.73 -14.69 3.62
C TYR A 225 14.27 -14.61 3.67
N GLN A 226 14.85 -13.69 2.91
CA GLN A 226 16.29 -13.56 2.71
C GLN A 226 17.00 -13.13 4.00
N PRO A 227 18.02 -13.88 4.47
CA PRO A 227 18.79 -13.53 5.67
C PRO A 227 19.64 -12.26 5.56
N TRP A 228 19.77 -11.67 4.39
CA TRP A 228 20.55 -10.45 4.13
C TRP A 228 19.68 -9.24 3.75
N ALA A 229 18.36 -9.39 3.74
CA ALA A 229 17.43 -8.28 3.56
C ALA A 229 16.67 -8.01 4.87
N ILE A 230 16.05 -6.82 4.95
CA ILE A 230 15.02 -6.52 5.94
C ILE A 230 13.67 -6.89 5.33
N ILE A 231 12.96 -7.80 5.97
CA ILE A 231 11.63 -8.26 5.61
C ILE A 231 10.62 -7.61 6.55
N VAL A 232 9.73 -6.80 5.99
CA VAL A 232 8.82 -5.94 6.76
C VAL A 232 7.39 -6.51 6.71
N GLY A 233 6.81 -6.78 7.88
CA GLY A 233 5.37 -7.09 8.02
C GLY A 233 4.50 -5.83 8.15
N ALA A 234 3.20 -5.96 7.90
CA ALA A 234 2.25 -4.84 7.94
C ALA A 234 1.46 -4.83 9.25
N SER A 235 1.34 -3.66 9.88
CA SER A 235 0.48 -3.45 11.04
C SER A 235 -0.53 -2.32 10.82
N THR A 236 -1.61 -2.37 11.59
CA THR A 236 -2.58 -1.28 11.70
C THR A 236 -1.97 -0.07 12.39
N LEU A 237 -2.53 1.09 12.09
CA LEU A 237 -2.31 2.36 12.78
C LEU A 237 -3.57 2.76 13.53
N ASP A 238 -3.49 3.75 14.41
CA ASP A 238 -4.62 4.15 15.25
C ASP A 238 -5.67 5.01 14.55
N ARG A 239 -5.50 5.36 13.28
CA ARG A 239 -6.59 5.82 12.41
C ARG A 239 -7.29 4.62 11.78
N LYS A 240 -8.60 4.50 12.02
CA LYS A 240 -9.45 3.47 11.42
C LYS A 240 -10.55 4.11 10.59
N PHE A 241 -10.73 3.63 9.36
CA PHE A 241 -11.81 4.04 8.49
C PHE A 241 -13.06 3.23 8.77
N VAL A 242 -14.14 3.89 9.15
CA VAL A 242 -15.43 3.25 9.46
C VAL A 242 -16.51 3.79 8.56
N THR A 243 -17.27 2.87 7.96
CA THR A 243 -18.41 3.16 7.11
C THR A 243 -19.66 2.66 7.81
N LYS A 244 -20.52 3.59 8.21
CA LYS A 244 -21.78 3.23 8.89
C LYS A 244 -22.83 2.81 7.86
N VAL A 245 -23.59 1.78 8.22
CA VAL A 245 -24.78 1.34 7.49
C VAL A 245 -25.97 1.48 8.43
N LYS A 246 -27.05 2.14 8.01
CA LYS A 246 -28.29 2.21 8.78
C LYS A 246 -29.43 1.61 8.01
N THR A 247 -30.10 0.63 8.59
CA THR A 247 -31.29 -0.02 8.03
C THR A 247 -32.55 0.76 8.36
N GLY A 248 -33.61 0.57 7.57
CA GLY A 248 -34.90 1.26 7.73
C GLY A 248 -35.61 0.99 9.06
N ASN A 249 -35.26 -0.08 9.77
CA ASN A 249 -35.67 -0.31 11.18
C ASN A 249 -34.84 0.49 12.21
N ASN A 250 -34.09 1.51 11.76
CA ASN A 250 -33.24 2.39 12.56
C ASN A 250 -32.03 1.76 13.26
N ILE A 251 -31.71 0.50 12.97
CA ILE A 251 -30.48 -0.13 13.48
C ILE A 251 -29.28 0.35 12.66
N ALA A 252 -28.19 0.72 13.35
CA ALA A 252 -26.94 1.10 12.73
C ALA A 252 -25.87 0.02 12.96
N TYR A 253 -25.09 -0.23 11.92
CA TYR A 253 -23.98 -1.17 11.90
C TYR A 253 -22.71 -0.44 11.50
N GLU A 254 -21.59 -0.83 12.11
CA GLU A 254 -20.27 -0.32 11.77
C GLU A 254 -19.56 -1.33 10.89
N GLY A 255 -19.25 -0.93 9.67
CA GLY A 255 -18.42 -1.69 8.77
C GLY A 255 -17.20 -0.89 8.33
N ILE A 256 -16.48 -1.45 7.37
CA ILE A 256 -15.20 -0.92 6.91
C ILE A 256 -15.22 -0.79 5.39
N SER A 257 -14.90 0.40 4.90
CA SER A 257 -14.58 0.68 3.50
C SER A 257 -13.98 2.08 3.40
N LEU A 258 -13.55 2.44 2.19
CA LEU A 258 -13.23 3.80 1.81
C LEU A 258 -14.38 4.39 0.99
N ASN A 259 -15.61 4.32 1.49
CA ASN A 259 -16.76 4.93 0.84
C ASN A 259 -16.66 6.46 0.84
N THR A 260 -16.37 7.05 -0.33
CA THR A 260 -16.33 8.50 -0.52
C THR A 260 -17.65 9.08 -1.02
N PHE A 261 -18.64 8.25 -1.32
CA PHE A 261 -19.94 8.68 -1.81
C PHE A 261 -20.81 9.19 -0.66
N ASP A 262 -21.51 10.30 -0.90
CA ASP A 262 -22.49 10.85 0.03
C ASP A 262 -23.90 10.66 -0.54
N LEU A 263 -24.65 9.74 0.08
CA LEU A 263 -26.05 9.49 -0.26
C LEU A 263 -27.01 10.55 0.30
N LYS A 264 -26.51 11.56 1.04
CA LYS A 264 -27.29 12.64 1.68
C LYS A 264 -28.44 12.10 2.54
N GLY A 265 -28.20 10.99 3.21
CA GLY A 265 -29.20 10.29 4.05
C GLY A 265 -30.31 9.59 3.27
N LYS A 266 -30.22 9.49 1.93
CA LYS A 266 -31.18 8.76 1.12
C LYS A 266 -31.10 7.26 1.39
N TYR A 267 -32.26 6.66 1.63
CA TYR A 267 -32.41 5.21 1.76
C TYR A 267 -32.70 4.59 0.41
N TYR A 268 -32.12 3.42 0.17
CA TYR A 268 -32.33 2.62 -1.03
C TYR A 268 -32.92 1.27 -0.62
N PRO A 269 -33.81 0.68 -1.46
CA PRO A 269 -34.21 -0.71 -1.29
C PRO A 269 -33.00 -1.63 -1.27
N ILE A 270 -33.00 -2.61 -0.39
CA ILE A 270 -31.96 -3.66 -0.32
C ILE A 270 -32.60 -5.02 -0.57
N ILE A 271 -31.82 -5.95 -1.11
CA ILE A 271 -32.24 -7.33 -1.36
C ILE A 271 -31.11 -8.27 -0.98
N TYR A 272 -31.45 -9.49 -0.58
CA TYR A 272 -30.47 -10.55 -0.44
C TYR A 272 -30.05 -11.05 -1.83
N GLY A 273 -28.74 -11.14 -2.10
CA GLY A 273 -28.22 -11.56 -3.40
C GLY A 273 -28.76 -12.92 -3.89
N GLY A 274 -29.01 -13.86 -2.96
CA GLY A 274 -29.59 -15.15 -3.29
C GLY A 274 -31.00 -15.05 -3.91
N ASP A 275 -31.77 -14.01 -3.54
CA ASP A 275 -33.11 -13.78 -4.05
C ASP A 275 -33.11 -13.02 -5.40
N ALA A 276 -31.95 -12.54 -5.83
CA ALA A 276 -31.73 -11.83 -7.09
C ALA A 276 -31.15 -12.73 -8.20
N ALA A 277 -31.21 -14.06 -8.04
CA ALA A 277 -30.63 -15.00 -8.99
C ALA A 277 -31.13 -14.78 -10.41
N LYS A 278 -30.20 -14.62 -11.36
CA LYS A 278 -30.55 -14.51 -12.79
C LYS A 278 -31.20 -15.81 -13.23
N LYS A 279 -32.33 -15.73 -13.92
CA LYS A 279 -32.96 -16.87 -14.62
C LYS A 279 -32.14 -17.25 -15.87
N ARG A 280 -30.88 -17.67 -15.69
CA ARG A 280 -30.00 -18.21 -16.72
C ARG A 280 -29.38 -19.52 -16.21
N PRO A 281 -29.14 -20.51 -17.09
CA PRO A 281 -28.46 -21.74 -16.70
C PRO A 281 -27.11 -21.43 -16.04
N GLY A 282 -26.82 -22.06 -14.90
CA GLY A 282 -25.59 -21.86 -14.12
C GLY A 282 -25.62 -20.77 -13.05
N PHE A 283 -26.75 -20.08 -12.86
CA PHE A 283 -26.96 -19.15 -11.75
C PHE A 283 -28.17 -19.62 -10.92
N ASP A 284 -27.91 -20.02 -9.68
CA ASP A 284 -28.87 -20.43 -8.67
C ASP A 284 -28.76 -19.52 -7.43
N GLN A 285 -29.57 -19.80 -6.41
CA GLN A 285 -29.55 -19.02 -5.17
C GLN A 285 -28.17 -19.09 -4.47
N ASP A 286 -27.50 -20.23 -4.53
CA ASP A 286 -26.21 -20.45 -3.87
C ASP A 286 -25.06 -19.69 -4.53
N SER A 287 -25.03 -19.66 -5.86
CA SER A 287 -24.07 -18.84 -6.61
C SER A 287 -24.38 -17.35 -6.52
N SER A 288 -25.67 -16.98 -6.52
CA SER A 288 -26.11 -15.57 -6.50
C SER A 288 -25.92 -14.91 -5.14
N ARG A 289 -25.93 -15.67 -4.02
CA ARG A 289 -25.69 -15.10 -2.68
C ARG A 289 -24.32 -14.43 -2.55
N ASN A 290 -23.34 -14.90 -3.32
CA ASN A 290 -21.96 -14.42 -3.24
C ASN A 290 -21.76 -13.10 -3.98
N CYS A 291 -22.63 -12.77 -4.95
CA CYS A 291 -22.65 -11.53 -5.76
C CYS A 291 -21.27 -10.86 -5.94
N LEU A 292 -20.69 -10.96 -7.15
CA LEU A 292 -19.36 -10.42 -7.47
C LEU A 292 -19.18 -8.91 -7.17
N THR A 293 -20.28 -8.15 -7.07
CA THR A 293 -20.31 -6.73 -6.69
C THR A 293 -21.41 -6.48 -5.65
N ASN A 294 -21.12 -6.79 -4.38
CA ASN A 294 -22.02 -6.49 -3.26
C ASN A 294 -21.73 -5.11 -2.65
N LEU A 295 -22.80 -4.36 -2.34
CA LEU A 295 -22.70 -3.10 -1.61
C LEU A 295 -22.53 -3.33 -0.10
N MET A 296 -22.94 -4.51 0.41
CA MET A 296 -22.75 -4.93 1.79
C MET A 296 -22.26 -6.37 1.77
N GLN A 297 -20.97 -6.59 2.03
CA GLN A 297 -20.36 -7.91 1.93
C GLN A 297 -19.84 -8.37 3.29
N GLU A 298 -20.05 -9.65 3.58
CA GLU A 298 -19.50 -10.30 4.76
C GLU A 298 -17.98 -10.44 4.62
N GLN A 299 -17.24 -10.02 5.65
CA GLN A 299 -15.79 -10.17 5.69
C GLN A 299 -15.33 -10.69 7.06
N ALA A 300 -14.46 -11.70 7.05
CA ALA A 300 -13.91 -12.29 8.28
C ALA A 300 -12.95 -11.32 9.02
N TYR A 301 -12.23 -10.48 8.27
CA TYR A 301 -11.25 -9.53 8.79
C TYR A 301 -11.62 -8.11 8.39
N ILE A 302 -11.70 -7.21 9.37
CA ILE A 302 -12.16 -5.81 9.19
C ILE A 302 -11.09 -4.80 9.65
N ASP A 303 -9.83 -5.17 9.49
CA ASP A 303 -8.64 -4.41 9.82
C ASP A 303 -7.98 -3.77 8.59
N MET A 304 -8.64 -3.77 7.42
CA MET A 304 -8.23 -3.10 6.18
C MET A 304 -9.45 -2.46 5.49
N ALA A 305 -9.32 -1.22 5.05
CA ALA A 305 -10.35 -0.54 4.26
C ALA A 305 -10.07 -0.60 2.76
N ILE A 306 -11.13 -0.86 1.98
CA ILE A 306 -11.07 -0.96 0.51
C ILE A 306 -12.03 0.05 -0.12
N SER A 307 -11.61 0.67 -1.23
CA SER A 307 -12.42 1.56 -2.04
C SER A 307 -13.21 0.79 -3.09
N PHE A 308 -14.47 1.19 -3.31
CA PHE A 308 -15.38 0.57 -4.26
C PHE A 308 -15.94 1.59 -5.25
N PRO A 309 -16.25 1.21 -6.51
CA PRO A 309 -16.80 2.12 -7.52
C PRO A 309 -18.24 2.59 -7.23
N LEU A 310 -18.89 2.00 -6.22
CA LEU A 310 -20.23 2.35 -5.75
C LEU A 310 -20.22 2.48 -4.21
N PRO A 311 -21.24 3.12 -3.60
CA PRO A 311 -21.38 3.14 -2.14
C PRO A 311 -21.46 1.73 -1.59
N ALA A 312 -20.41 1.27 -0.93
CA ALA A 312 -20.29 -0.10 -0.42
C ALA A 312 -19.63 -0.14 0.95
N CYS A 313 -19.75 -1.26 1.65
CA CYS A 313 -19.24 -1.46 3.00
C CYS A 313 -19.00 -2.96 3.28
N TYR A 314 -17.87 -3.32 3.87
CA TYR A 314 -17.68 -4.64 4.47
C TYR A 314 -18.25 -4.67 5.88
N LEU A 315 -19.00 -5.72 6.21
CA LEU A 315 -19.63 -5.93 7.52
C LEU A 315 -19.17 -7.26 8.12
N GLN A 316 -19.16 -7.33 9.45
CA GLN A 316 -18.90 -8.58 10.16
C GLN A 316 -20.09 -9.54 10.02
N SER A 317 -19.82 -10.85 10.02
CA SER A 317 -20.83 -11.92 9.92
C SER A 317 -22.01 -11.74 10.87
N LYS A 318 -21.74 -11.37 12.13
CA LYS A 318 -22.77 -11.15 13.16
C LYS A 318 -23.78 -10.06 12.79
N ASP A 319 -23.36 -9.06 12.03
CA ASP A 319 -24.18 -7.92 11.63
C ASP A 319 -24.89 -8.20 10.32
N VAL A 320 -24.23 -8.89 9.39
CA VAL A 320 -24.85 -9.42 8.16
C VAL A 320 -26.04 -10.34 8.48
N VAL A 321 -25.90 -11.24 9.46
CA VAL A 321 -27.01 -12.11 9.91
C VAL A 321 -28.21 -11.30 10.41
N LYS A 322 -27.99 -10.21 11.16
CA LYS A 322 -29.08 -9.33 11.63
C LYS A 322 -29.74 -8.60 10.47
N ILE A 323 -28.96 -8.13 9.50
CA ILE A 323 -29.49 -7.49 8.28
C ILE A 323 -30.32 -8.48 7.47
N HIS A 324 -29.90 -9.74 7.32
CA HIS A 324 -30.70 -10.78 6.66
C HIS A 324 -32.04 -11.01 7.38
N THR A 325 -32.03 -11.08 8.71
CA THR A 325 -33.28 -11.19 9.49
C THR A 325 -34.19 -9.99 9.25
N TYR A 326 -33.63 -8.77 9.21
CA TYR A 326 -34.39 -7.56 8.87
C TYR A 326 -34.95 -7.58 7.45
N ILE A 327 -34.18 -8.01 6.45
CA ILE A 327 -34.65 -8.14 5.06
C ILE A 327 -35.87 -9.06 4.99
N ARG A 328 -35.89 -10.14 5.78
CA ARG A 328 -37.02 -11.09 5.82
C ARG A 328 -38.21 -10.61 6.66
N SER A 329 -38.03 -9.60 7.51
CA SER A 329 -39.09 -9.13 8.42
C SER A 329 -40.00 -8.05 7.82
N THR A 330 -39.72 -7.56 6.61
CA THR A 330 -40.50 -6.50 5.96
C THR A 330 -40.53 -6.70 4.44
N SER A 331 -41.63 -6.31 3.80
CA SER A 331 -41.76 -6.35 2.33
C SER A 331 -40.98 -5.25 1.62
N PHE A 332 -40.55 -4.20 2.33
CA PHE A 332 -39.84 -3.04 1.77
C PHE A 332 -38.56 -2.73 2.57
N PRO A 333 -37.59 -3.66 2.62
CA PRO A 333 -36.36 -3.44 3.36
C PRO A 333 -35.53 -2.37 2.67
N THR A 334 -35.14 -1.35 3.44
CA THR A 334 -34.25 -0.27 2.97
C THR A 334 -33.02 -0.12 3.86
N ALA A 335 -31.97 0.47 3.31
CA ALA A 335 -30.79 0.92 4.05
C ALA A 335 -30.14 2.14 3.40
N THR A 336 -29.28 2.80 4.15
CA THR A 336 -28.37 3.84 3.66
C THR A 336 -26.94 3.53 4.11
N ILE A 337 -25.97 3.85 3.25
CA ILE A 337 -24.54 3.71 3.50
C ILE A 337 -23.97 5.12 3.61
N PHE A 338 -23.40 5.45 4.76
CA PHE A 338 -22.85 6.77 5.02
C PHE A 338 -21.46 6.92 4.41
N LYS A 339 -21.07 8.17 4.13
CA LYS A 339 -19.67 8.50 3.83
C LYS A 339 -18.79 8.01 4.98
N THR A 340 -17.63 7.46 4.64
CA THR A 340 -16.65 6.96 5.61
C THR A 340 -16.18 8.08 6.52
N ILE A 341 -16.00 7.75 7.79
CA ILE A 341 -15.42 8.61 8.80
C ILE A 341 -14.13 8.00 9.36
N GLU A 342 -13.30 8.85 9.95
CA GLU A 342 -12.08 8.43 10.64
C GLU A 342 -12.34 8.35 12.14
N LEU A 343 -12.03 7.19 12.72
CA LEU A 343 -12.04 6.96 14.16
C LEU A 343 -10.63 6.70 14.66
N LYS A 344 -10.42 6.97 15.95
CA LYS A 344 -9.21 6.56 16.66
C LYS A 344 -9.41 5.16 17.24
N ASP A 345 -8.60 4.20 16.82
CA ASP A 345 -8.59 2.83 17.36
C ASP A 345 -7.49 2.70 18.42
N SER A 346 -7.89 2.57 19.69
CA SER A 346 -6.97 2.40 20.81
C SER A 346 -6.30 1.03 20.84
N LEU A 347 -6.81 0.06 20.07
CA LEU A 347 -6.25 -1.29 19.94
C LEU A 347 -5.32 -1.42 18.72
N ALA A 348 -4.96 -0.32 18.06
CA ALA A 348 -4.00 -0.34 16.97
C ALA A 348 -2.63 -0.91 17.39
N ARG A 349 -1.75 -1.16 16.40
CA ARG A 349 -0.54 -2.02 16.51
C ARG A 349 -0.86 -3.52 16.43
N ILE A 350 -1.91 -3.87 15.69
CA ILE A 350 -2.22 -5.26 15.36
C ILE A 350 -1.57 -5.58 14.03
N VAL A 351 -0.92 -6.74 13.93
CA VAL A 351 -0.38 -7.20 12.66
C VAL A 351 -1.54 -7.56 11.73
N ALA A 352 -1.60 -6.94 10.57
CA ALA A 352 -2.72 -7.04 9.64
C ALA A 352 -2.96 -8.49 9.21
N PHE A 353 -4.22 -8.88 8.99
CA PHE A 353 -4.58 -10.27 8.67
C PHE A 353 -3.82 -10.79 7.44
N PHE A 354 -3.68 -9.97 6.40
CA PHE A 354 -3.02 -10.33 5.15
C PHE A 354 -1.50 -10.40 5.28
N SER A 355 -0.90 -9.77 6.30
CA SER A 355 0.55 -9.75 6.46
C SER A 355 1.05 -11.18 6.61
N SER A 356 1.98 -11.57 5.73
CA SER A 356 2.53 -12.92 5.72
C SER A 356 3.31 -13.24 6.99
N ARG A 357 3.29 -14.52 7.39
CA ARG A 357 3.78 -15.02 8.67
C ARG A 357 4.89 -16.04 8.47
N GLY A 358 5.87 -16.02 9.36
CA GLY A 358 6.87 -17.08 9.47
C GLY A 358 6.26 -18.44 9.82
N LEU A 359 7.05 -19.50 9.89
CA LEU A 359 8.52 -19.51 9.88
C LEU A 359 9.12 -19.31 8.48
N ASN A 360 10.40 -18.95 8.44
CA ASN A 360 11.20 -18.97 7.22
C ASN A 360 11.26 -20.41 6.69
N ASN A 361 10.75 -20.64 5.48
CA ASN A 361 10.61 -21.97 4.90
C ASN A 361 11.95 -22.56 4.40
N VAL A 362 13.01 -21.76 4.32
CA VAL A 362 14.33 -22.18 3.81
C VAL A 362 15.34 -22.31 4.95
N THR A 363 15.44 -21.28 5.80
CA THR A 363 16.36 -21.23 6.94
C THR A 363 15.56 -21.00 8.22
N SER A 364 14.99 -22.08 8.75
CA SER A 364 14.04 -22.03 9.88
C SER A 364 14.65 -21.46 11.18
N GLU A 365 15.97 -21.51 11.31
CA GLU A 365 16.75 -20.96 12.41
C GLU A 365 16.80 -19.42 12.38
N ILE A 366 16.51 -18.80 11.23
CA ILE A 366 16.50 -17.35 11.04
C ILE A 366 15.06 -16.86 10.99
N LEU A 367 14.61 -16.26 12.10
CA LEU A 367 13.25 -15.76 12.24
C LEU A 367 12.95 -14.62 11.26
N LYS A 368 11.74 -14.67 10.69
CA LYS A 368 11.18 -13.66 9.77
C LYS A 368 9.66 -13.52 10.02
N PRO A 369 9.03 -12.38 9.71
CA PRO A 369 9.64 -11.12 9.25
C PRO A 369 10.54 -10.48 10.33
N ASP A 370 11.45 -9.59 9.94
CA ASP A 370 12.40 -8.97 10.89
C ASP A 370 11.72 -7.92 11.78
N LEU A 371 10.79 -7.16 11.21
CA LEU A 371 10.06 -6.11 11.92
C LEU A 371 8.67 -5.90 11.34
N ILE A 372 7.86 -5.12 12.04
CA ILE A 372 6.54 -4.65 11.60
C ILE A 372 6.55 -3.13 11.43
N ALA A 373 5.82 -2.64 10.45
CA ALA A 373 5.64 -1.21 10.21
C ALA A 373 4.18 -0.89 9.84
N PRO A 374 3.73 0.37 10.02
CA PRO A 374 2.42 0.80 9.55
C PRO A 374 2.26 0.49 8.06
N GLY A 375 1.29 -0.38 7.77
CA GLY A 375 1.07 -0.91 6.44
C GLY A 375 -0.40 -0.98 6.05
N VAL A 376 -1.30 -0.55 6.93
CA VAL A 376 -2.72 -0.55 6.66
C VAL A 376 -3.20 0.88 6.44
N ASP A 377 -4.01 1.04 5.40
CA ASP A 377 -4.69 2.28 5.04
C ASP A 377 -3.74 3.49 4.99
N ILE A 378 -2.64 3.32 4.27
CA ILE A 378 -1.59 4.31 4.08
C ILE A 378 -1.96 5.23 2.92
N ILE A 379 -1.99 6.54 3.22
CA ILE A 379 -2.19 7.57 2.20
C ILE A 379 -0.83 8.01 1.63
N ALA A 380 -0.68 7.97 0.32
CA ALA A 380 0.49 8.49 -0.38
C ALA A 380 0.12 8.94 -1.80
N SER A 381 1.10 9.46 -2.55
CA SER A 381 0.86 9.91 -3.93
C SER A 381 0.38 8.76 -4.80
N TRP A 382 -0.42 9.09 -5.82
CA TRP A 382 -0.97 8.13 -6.77
C TRP A 382 -0.84 8.64 -8.20
N SER A 383 -0.70 7.71 -9.15
CA SER A 383 -0.70 8.05 -10.57
C SER A 383 -2.09 8.55 -10.97
N PRO A 384 -2.22 9.78 -11.51
CA PRO A 384 -3.51 10.38 -11.86
C PRO A 384 -4.15 9.74 -13.10
N ILE A 385 -3.47 8.80 -13.74
CA ILE A 385 -4.03 7.99 -14.84
C ILE A 385 -4.53 6.63 -14.37
N SER A 386 -4.12 6.19 -13.16
CA SER A 386 -4.53 4.91 -12.58
C SER A 386 -5.83 5.03 -11.77
N PRO A 387 -6.75 4.06 -11.90
CA PRO A 387 -7.90 3.94 -11.00
C PRO A 387 -7.48 3.85 -9.52
N ILE A 388 -8.33 4.32 -8.61
CA ILE A 388 -8.03 4.26 -7.16
C ILE A 388 -8.31 2.89 -6.52
N SER A 389 -8.91 1.96 -7.26
CA SER A 389 -9.11 0.57 -6.84
C SER A 389 -8.99 -0.35 -8.07
N GLU A 390 -8.63 -1.61 -7.84
CA GLU A 390 -8.53 -2.63 -8.89
C GLU A 390 -9.90 -3.23 -9.28
N ILE A 391 -10.98 -2.73 -8.68
CA ILE A 391 -12.33 -3.26 -8.91
C ILE A 391 -12.80 -2.88 -10.31
N PHE A 392 -13.32 -3.87 -11.05
CA PHE A 392 -13.92 -3.67 -12.36
C PHE A 392 -14.99 -2.55 -12.29
N SER A 393 -14.95 -1.60 -13.24
CA SER A 393 -15.75 -0.36 -13.30
C SER A 393 -15.28 0.84 -12.46
N GLU A 394 -14.19 0.74 -11.71
CA GLU A 394 -13.58 1.92 -11.10
C GLU A 394 -13.07 2.89 -12.18
N THR A 395 -13.52 4.14 -12.10
CA THR A 395 -13.15 5.20 -13.05
C THR A 395 -12.55 6.42 -12.36
N ARG A 396 -12.64 6.51 -11.03
CA ARG A 396 -12.11 7.65 -10.28
C ARG A 396 -10.59 7.58 -10.29
N LYS A 397 -9.99 8.74 -10.55
CA LYS A 397 -8.54 8.95 -10.58
C LYS A 397 -8.21 10.12 -9.69
N LEU A 398 -7.28 9.92 -8.76
CA LEU A 398 -6.90 10.90 -7.74
C LEU A 398 -5.38 11.05 -7.68
N LYS A 399 -4.92 12.14 -7.07
CA LYS A 399 -3.49 12.39 -6.84
C LYS A 399 -2.94 11.72 -5.58
N PHE A 400 -3.83 11.31 -4.68
CA PHE A 400 -3.53 10.57 -3.47
C PHE A 400 -4.49 9.40 -3.37
N ASN A 401 -3.98 8.26 -2.93
CA ASN A 401 -4.76 7.05 -2.72
C ASN A 401 -4.42 6.44 -1.36
N ILE A 402 -5.38 5.69 -0.81
CA ILE A 402 -5.23 4.94 0.44
C ILE A 402 -5.16 3.46 0.06
N ILE A 403 -3.99 2.86 0.24
CA ILE A 403 -3.79 1.42 0.03
C ILE A 403 -3.10 0.79 1.24
N SER A 404 -3.12 -0.53 1.30
CA SER A 404 -2.50 -1.31 2.35
C SER A 404 -1.41 -2.21 1.76
N GLY A 405 -0.26 -2.29 2.43
CA GLY A 405 0.94 -3.02 2.03
C GLY A 405 2.06 -2.81 3.06
N THR A 406 3.28 -3.21 2.77
CA THR A 406 4.41 -3.11 3.74
C THR A 406 5.40 -2.05 3.26
N SER A 407 5.83 -1.11 4.10
CA SER A 407 6.81 -0.06 3.74
C SER A 407 7.81 0.21 4.89
N GLY A 408 9.01 0.75 4.60
CA GLY A 408 10.13 0.84 5.55
C GLY A 408 10.86 2.19 5.64
N ALA A 409 11.72 2.36 6.65
CA ALA A 409 12.34 3.63 7.06
C ALA A 409 13.90 3.65 7.08
N ALA A 410 14.56 2.63 6.55
CA ALA A 410 16.01 2.42 6.72
C ALA A 410 16.91 3.56 6.21
N ALA A 411 16.44 4.36 5.25
CA ALA A 411 17.19 5.48 4.68
C ALA A 411 17.49 6.60 5.69
N TYR A 412 16.64 6.76 6.71
CA TYR A 412 16.88 7.73 7.77
C TYR A 412 18.09 7.36 8.62
N ILE A 413 18.25 6.07 8.96
CA ILE A 413 19.43 5.60 9.74
C ILE A 413 20.71 5.78 8.90
N LYS A 414 20.65 5.48 7.60
CA LYS A 414 21.79 5.66 6.69
C LYS A 414 22.26 7.12 6.59
N SER A 415 21.35 8.09 6.71
CA SER A 415 21.73 9.51 6.65
C SER A 415 22.55 9.97 7.87
N PHE A 416 22.30 9.39 9.04
CA PHE A 416 23.08 9.62 10.27
C PHE A 416 24.35 8.78 10.33
N HIS A 417 24.35 7.61 9.70
CA HIS A 417 25.48 6.68 9.69
C HIS A 417 25.87 6.25 8.26
N PRO A 418 26.46 7.16 7.46
CA PRO A 418 26.76 6.88 6.05
C PRO A 418 27.71 5.70 5.82
N THR A 419 28.59 5.43 6.77
CA THR A 419 29.61 4.36 6.70
C THR A 419 29.13 3.01 7.20
N TRP A 420 27.93 2.93 7.81
CA TRP A 420 27.41 1.66 8.30
C TRP A 420 27.09 0.72 7.15
N SER A 421 27.44 -0.55 7.34
CA SER A 421 27.09 -1.63 6.44
C SER A 421 25.58 -1.90 6.50
N PRO A 422 24.99 -2.53 5.47
CA PRO A 422 23.59 -2.92 5.51
C PRO A 422 23.22 -3.77 6.75
N ALA A 423 24.13 -4.66 7.17
CA ALA A 423 23.92 -5.51 8.34
C ALA A 423 24.01 -4.77 9.68
N ALA A 424 24.61 -3.58 9.73
CA ALA A 424 24.63 -2.73 10.93
C ALA A 424 23.40 -1.80 11.00
N ILE A 425 22.82 -1.45 9.86
CA ILE A 425 21.58 -0.64 9.78
C ILE A 425 20.35 -1.50 10.12
N ARG A 426 20.38 -2.78 9.72
CA ARG A 426 19.41 -3.78 10.17
C ARG A 426 19.67 -4.16 11.62
#